data_AF-A0AB38WUP7-F1
#
_entry.id   AF-A0AB38WUP7-F1
#
_cell.length_a   1.000
_cell.length_b   1.000
_cell.length_c   1.000
_cell.angle_alpha   90.00
_cell.angle_beta   90.00
_cell.angle_gamma   90.00
#
_symmetry.space_group_name_H-M   'P 1'
#
loop_
_entity.id
_entity.type
_entity.pdbx_description
1 polymer ?
#
loop_
_entity_poly.entity_id
_entity_poly.type
_entity_poly.pdbx_seq_one_letter_code
_entity_poly.pdbx_strand_id
1 'polypeptide(L)'
;MTARSHADMVALTDALYRAASAKMQRILSEEARLRADLSQLETMRGATQDMPQGDASGYRAVGADLLWQGWIGQSKARLHSDLARVLGSKGQLSRELRRSFGKYQAAAQLSQEERHRTVQARAKAQAALSESLARLQQMPPD
;
A
#
# COMPACT_ATOMS: atom_id res chain seq x y z
N MET A 1 -16.36 12.76 -24.28
CA MET A 1 -15.06 12.09 -24.03
C MET A 1 -15.10 10.71 -24.67
N THR A 2 -14.07 10.30 -25.39
CA THR A 2 -14.05 9.03 -26.14
C THR A 2 -13.78 7.82 -25.23
N ALA A 3 -14.16 6.61 -25.64
CA ALA A 3 -13.90 5.38 -24.88
C ALA A 3 -12.41 5.17 -24.54
N ARG A 4 -11.52 5.64 -25.42
CA ARG A 4 -10.06 5.65 -25.23
C ARG A 4 -9.65 6.51 -24.03
N SER A 5 -10.24 7.69 -23.88
CA SER A 5 -9.96 8.60 -22.75
C SER A 5 -10.30 7.98 -21.39
N HIS A 6 -11.38 7.20 -21.28
CA HIS A 6 -11.72 6.50 -20.03
C HIS A 6 -10.73 5.37 -19.72
N ALA A 7 -10.32 4.60 -20.72
CA ALA A 7 -9.33 3.54 -20.54
C ALA A 7 -7.96 4.11 -20.11
N ASP A 8 -7.53 5.22 -20.71
CA ASP A 8 -6.29 5.90 -20.37
C ASP A 8 -6.31 6.44 -18.93
N MET A 9 -7.45 6.99 -18.48
CA MET A 9 -7.63 7.45 -17.10
C MET A 9 -7.57 6.30 -16.08
N VAL A 10 -8.15 5.15 -16.40
CA VAL A 10 -8.06 3.94 -15.55
C VAL A 10 -6.62 3.46 -15.46
N ALA A 11 -5.92 3.36 -16.59
CA ALA A 11 -4.53 2.92 -16.63
C ALA A 11 -3.61 3.86 -15.84
N LEU A 12 -3.78 5.17 -15.99
CA LEU A 12 -3.00 6.17 -15.26
C LEU A 12 -3.23 6.08 -13.75
N THR A 13 -4.50 5.99 -13.33
CA THR A 13 -4.84 5.94 -11.90
C THR A 13 -4.42 4.63 -11.24
N ASP A 14 -4.49 3.50 -11.96
CA ASP A 14 -3.93 2.22 -11.51
C ASP A 14 -2.41 2.31 -11.34
N ALA A 15 -1.69 2.87 -12.31
CA ALA A 15 -0.24 3.06 -12.22
C ALA A 15 0.17 3.91 -11.01
N LEU A 16 -0.56 4.99 -10.73
CA LEU A 16 -0.34 5.83 -9.54
C LEU A 16 -0.61 5.07 -8.24
N TYR A 17 -1.69 4.29 -8.18
CA TYR A 17 -2.02 3.46 -7.03
C TYR A 17 -0.95 2.39 -6.78
N ARG A 18 -0.47 1.70 -7.82
CA ARG A 18 0.62 0.72 -7.73
C ARG A 18 1.92 1.34 -7.25
N ALA A 19 2.27 2.53 -7.76
CA ALA A 19 3.46 3.26 -7.32
C ALA A 19 3.39 3.62 -5.82
N ALA A 20 2.24 4.12 -5.36
CA ALA A 20 2.01 4.41 -3.94
C ALA A 20 2.05 3.12 -3.09
N SER A 21 1.52 2.01 -3.59
CA SER A 21 1.54 0.71 -2.92
C SER A 21 2.97 0.18 -2.77
N ALA A 22 3.80 0.28 -3.82
CA ALA A 22 5.20 -0.11 -3.77
C ALA A 22 6.02 0.75 -2.78
N LYS A 23 5.73 2.05 -2.67
CA LYS A 23 6.32 2.92 -1.62
C LYS A 23 5.92 2.44 -0.22
N MET A 24 4.63 2.12 -0.01
CA MET A 24 4.13 1.63 1.28
C MET A 24 4.79 0.30 1.68
N GLN A 25 4.96 -0.63 0.74
CA GLN A 25 5.62 -1.92 1.01
C GLN A 25 7.06 -1.75 1.49
N ARG A 26 7.81 -0.81 0.91
CA ARG A 26 9.17 -0.50 1.38
C ARG A 26 9.17 -0.01 2.82
N ILE A 27 8.26 0.89 3.18
CA ILE A 27 8.11 1.36 4.56
C ILE A 27 7.76 0.23 5.53
N LEU A 28 6.85 -0.66 5.14
CA LEU A 28 6.47 -1.80 5.97
C LEU A 28 7.65 -2.75 6.20
N SER A 29 8.48 -2.97 5.17
CA SER A 29 9.70 -3.77 5.32
C SER A 29 10.72 -3.13 6.25
N GLU A 30 10.89 -1.81 6.19
CA GLU A 30 11.79 -1.06 7.06
C GLU A 30 11.29 -1.05 8.52
N GLU A 31 9.99 -0.84 8.72
CA GLU A 31 9.34 -0.95 10.04
C GLU A 31 9.53 -2.33 10.65
N ALA A 32 9.34 -3.40 9.86
CA ALA A 32 9.53 -4.78 10.30
C ALA A 32 10.99 -5.03 10.70
N ARG A 33 11.97 -4.57 9.91
CA ARG A 33 13.39 -4.67 10.23
C ARG A 33 13.73 -3.97 11.54
N LEU A 34 13.32 -2.71 11.72
CA LEU A 34 13.60 -1.96 12.94
C LEU A 34 12.99 -2.60 14.19
N ARG A 35 11.80 -3.20 14.06
CA ARG A 35 11.18 -3.95 15.17
C ARG A 35 11.93 -5.24 15.48
N ALA A 36 12.41 -5.95 14.46
CA ALA A 36 13.25 -7.13 14.66
C ALA A 36 14.56 -6.75 15.37
N ASP A 37 15.23 -5.69 14.93
CA ASP A 37 16.46 -5.17 15.55
C ASP A 37 16.24 -4.80 17.03
N LEU A 38 15.13 -4.13 17.34
CA LEU A 38 14.73 -3.85 18.73
C LEU A 38 14.53 -5.13 19.53
N SER A 39 13.81 -6.12 18.98
CA SER A 39 13.59 -7.39 19.68
C SER A 39 14.89 -8.14 19.96
N GLN A 40 15.82 -8.14 19.01
CA GLN A 40 17.13 -8.76 19.16
C GLN A 40 17.95 -8.07 20.26
N LEU A 41 17.95 -6.74 20.29
CA LEU A 41 18.64 -5.96 21.32
C LEU A 41 18.08 -6.25 22.72
N GLU A 42 16.77 -6.41 22.84
CA GLU A 42 16.10 -6.79 24.09
C GLU A 42 16.46 -8.22 24.51
N THR A 43 16.52 -9.18 23.57
CA THR A 43 16.99 -10.56 23.83
C THR A 43 18.44 -10.59 24.31
N MET A 44 19.33 -9.84 23.66
CA MET A 44 20.74 -9.75 24.08
C MET A 44 20.87 -9.22 25.50
N ARG A 45 20.08 -8.22 25.86
CA ARG A 45 20.06 -7.68 27.22
C ARG A 45 19.58 -8.71 28.24
N GLY A 46 18.52 -9.47 27.94
CA GLY A 46 18.02 -10.53 28.83
C GLY A 46 19.06 -11.63 29.05
N ALA A 47 19.66 -12.16 27.98
CA ALA A 47 20.67 -13.21 28.06
C ALA A 47 21.91 -12.83 28.89
N THR A 48 22.19 -11.53 28.97
CA THR A 48 23.28 -10.98 29.78
C THR A 48 22.95 -10.95 31.26
N GLN A 49 21.71 -10.57 31.59
CA GLN A 49 21.23 -10.49 32.97
C GLN A 49 21.09 -11.88 33.60
N ASP A 50 20.82 -12.90 32.79
CA ASP A 50 20.65 -14.29 33.25
C ASP A 50 21.97 -15.06 33.42
N MET A 51 23.12 -14.48 33.06
CA MET A 51 24.42 -15.15 33.17
C MET A 51 24.95 -15.12 34.62
N PRO A 52 25.32 -16.26 35.23
CA PRO A 52 25.86 -16.29 36.60
C PRO A 52 27.15 -15.46 36.72
N GLN A 53 27.26 -14.63 37.76
CA GLN A 53 28.43 -13.76 38.04
C GLN A 53 29.66 -14.55 38.53
N GLY A 54 30.08 -15.58 37.78
CA GLY A 54 31.26 -16.38 38.10
C GLY A 54 32.56 -15.67 37.72
N ASP A 55 33.36 -15.29 38.72
CA ASP A 55 34.81 -15.08 38.70
C ASP A 55 35.42 -14.13 37.63
N ALA A 56 34.75 -13.03 37.29
CA ALA A 56 35.38 -11.94 36.54
C ALA A 56 35.73 -10.75 37.46
N SER A 57 37.03 -10.54 37.70
CA SER A 57 37.65 -9.38 38.36
C SER A 57 36.74 -8.14 38.49
N GLY A 58 36.16 -7.95 39.69
CA GLY A 58 34.97 -7.12 39.90
C GLY A 58 35.02 -5.67 39.42
N TYR A 59 36.20 -5.03 39.34
CA TYR A 59 36.30 -3.66 38.82
C TYR A 59 36.33 -3.57 37.28
N ARG A 60 36.97 -4.54 36.60
CA ARG A 60 37.06 -4.56 35.13
C ARG A 60 35.74 -5.04 34.50
N ALA A 61 35.06 -5.97 35.18
CA ALA A 61 33.73 -6.43 34.81
C ALA A 61 32.66 -5.33 34.94
N VAL A 62 32.69 -4.55 36.03
CA VAL A 62 31.74 -3.43 36.24
C VAL A 62 31.93 -2.31 35.22
N GLY A 63 33.17 -1.96 34.88
CA GLY A 63 33.44 -0.95 33.83
C GLY A 63 32.99 -1.41 32.43
N ALA A 64 33.19 -2.69 32.12
CA ALA A 64 32.73 -3.28 30.85
C ALA A 64 31.19 -3.35 30.76
N ASP A 65 30.51 -3.69 31.87
CA ASP A 65 29.05 -3.68 31.94
C ASP A 65 28.49 -2.26 31.77
N LEU A 66 29.05 -1.24 32.43
CA LEU A 66 28.58 0.14 32.27
C LEU A 66 28.68 0.65 30.83
N LEU A 67 29.79 0.36 30.13
CA LEU A 67 29.97 0.71 28.72
C LEU A 67 28.95 -0.02 27.83
N TRP A 68 28.67 -1.28 28.12
CA TRP A 68 27.68 -2.07 27.41
C TRP A 68 26.25 -1.56 27.64
N GLN A 69 25.86 -1.30 28.89
CA GLN A 69 24.56 -0.70 29.21
C GLN A 69 24.38 0.65 28.51
N GLY A 70 25.44 1.47 28.48
CA GLY A 70 25.47 2.73 27.72
C GLY A 70 25.23 2.51 26.22
N TRP A 71 25.91 1.53 25.62
CA TRP A 71 25.73 1.17 24.21
C TRP A 71 24.32 0.65 23.91
N ILE A 72 23.73 -0.19 24.77
CA ILE A 72 22.34 -0.66 24.65
C ILE A 72 21.39 0.54 24.67
N GLY A 73 21.55 1.45 25.63
CA GLY A 73 20.72 2.65 25.75
C GLY A 73 20.77 3.55 24.52
N GLN A 74 21.98 3.83 24.01
CA GLN A 74 22.18 4.63 22.80
C GLN A 74 21.60 3.94 21.56
N SER A 75 21.83 2.63 21.41
CA SER A 75 21.33 1.84 20.29
C SER A 75 19.80 1.78 20.28
N LYS A 76 19.18 1.59 21.45
CA LYS A 76 17.72 1.63 21.61
C LYS A 76 17.14 3.00 21.27
N ALA A 77 17.74 4.07 21.76
CA ALA A 77 17.30 5.44 21.46
C ALA A 77 17.36 5.73 19.95
N ARG A 78 18.44 5.30 19.27
CA ARG A 78 18.59 5.41 17.82
C ARG A 78 17.50 4.63 17.07
N LEU A 79 17.31 3.35 17.41
CA LEU A 79 16.28 2.51 16.77
C LEU A 79 14.86 3.05 16.96
N HIS A 80 14.54 3.58 18.14
CA HIS A 80 13.24 4.23 18.36
C HIS A 80 13.08 5.53 17.56
N SER A 81 14.14 6.34 17.43
CA SER A 81 14.12 7.55 16.60
C SER A 81 13.86 7.21 15.13
N ASP A 82 14.57 6.20 14.61
CA ASP A 82 14.38 5.73 13.24
C ASP A 82 12.97 5.14 13.04
N LEU A 83 12.46 4.35 14.00
CA LEU A 83 11.10 3.82 13.96
C LEU A 83 10.05 4.94 13.96
N ALA A 84 10.23 5.98 14.77
CA ALA A 84 9.33 7.13 14.79
C ALA A 84 9.30 7.85 13.44
N ARG A 85 10.46 8.01 12.78
CA ARG A 85 10.55 8.60 11.43
C ARG A 85 9.82 7.76 10.39
N VAL A 86 9.98 6.43 10.43
CA VAL A 86 9.28 5.49 9.55
C VAL A 86 7.78 5.53 9.77
N LEU A 87 7.31 5.56 11.02
CA LEU A 87 5.89 5.68 11.34
C LEU A 87 5.29 7.01 10.88
N GLY A 88 6.02 8.12 11.02
CA GLY A 88 5.62 9.42 10.46
C GLY A 88 5.45 9.37 8.94
N SER A 89 6.43 8.78 8.24
CA SER A 89 6.42 8.60 6.79
C SER A 89 5.28 7.67 6.34
N LYS A 90 5.02 6.60 7.08
CA LYS A 90 3.89 5.68 6.87
C LYS A 90 2.55 6.42 6.95
N GLY A 91 2.38 7.28 7.95
CA GLY A 91 1.18 8.09 8.12
C GLY A 91 0.92 9.02 6.93
N GLN A 92 1.97 9.65 6.40
CA GLN A 92 1.87 10.51 5.21
C GLN A 92 1.50 9.70 3.96
N LEU A 93 2.22 8.61 3.68
CA LEU A 93 1.99 7.76 2.53
C LEU A 93 0.64 7.04 2.57
N SER A 94 0.11 6.72 3.75
CA SER A 94 -1.23 6.14 3.90
C SER A 94 -2.31 7.06 3.32
N ARG A 95 -2.17 8.38 3.46
CA ARG A 95 -3.09 9.35 2.84
C ARG A 95 -2.97 9.38 1.32
N GLU A 96 -1.75 9.35 0.78
CA GLU A 96 -1.50 9.28 -0.67
C GLU A 96 -2.06 7.98 -1.28
N LEU A 97 -1.84 6.85 -0.60
CA LEU A 97 -2.34 5.55 -1.01
C LEU A 97 -3.88 5.51 -1.06
N ARG A 98 -4.55 6.02 -0.01
CA ARG A 98 -6.02 6.11 0.00
C ARG A 98 -6.57 7.00 -1.12
N ARG A 99 -5.91 8.13 -1.38
CA ARG A 99 -6.33 9.06 -2.46
C ARG A 99 -6.14 8.44 -3.85
N SER A 100 -4.99 7.81 -4.11
CA SER A 100 -4.72 7.15 -5.40
C SER A 100 -5.67 5.97 -5.63
N PHE A 101 -5.93 5.17 -4.59
CA PHE A 101 -6.92 4.09 -4.66
C PHE A 101 -8.33 4.62 -4.96
N GLY A 102 -8.78 5.68 -4.27
CA GLY A 102 -10.10 6.27 -4.52
C GLY A 102 -10.24 6.82 -5.95
N LYS A 103 -9.19 7.46 -6.48
CA LYS A 103 -9.15 7.92 -7.88
C LYS A 103 -9.24 6.76 -8.87
N TYR A 104 -8.50 5.68 -8.63
CA TYR A 104 -8.56 4.47 -9.44
C TYR A 104 -9.96 3.85 -9.43
N GLN A 105 -10.55 3.70 -8.25
CA GLN A 105 -11.89 3.15 -8.10
C GLN A 105 -12.94 4.00 -8.84
N ALA A 106 -12.88 5.32 -8.70
CA ALA A 106 -13.79 6.23 -9.41
C ALA A 106 -13.62 6.15 -10.93
N ALA A 107 -12.38 6.12 -11.43
CA ALA A 107 -12.11 5.98 -12.86
C ALA A 107 -12.61 4.65 -13.42
N ALA A 108 -12.40 3.55 -12.67
CA ALA A 108 -12.87 2.22 -13.04
C ALA A 108 -14.40 2.15 -13.10
N GLN A 109 -15.09 2.72 -12.10
CA GLN A 109 -16.55 2.79 -12.05
C GLN A 109 -17.10 3.60 -13.24
N LEU A 110 -16.55 4.78 -13.50
CA LEU A 110 -16.99 5.61 -14.62
C LEU A 110 -16.76 4.92 -15.97
N SER A 111 -15.61 4.25 -16.14
CA SER A 111 -15.34 3.48 -17.37
C SER A 111 -16.31 2.32 -17.55
N GLN A 112 -16.68 1.63 -16.47
CA GLN A 112 -17.65 0.55 -16.50
C GLN A 112 -19.04 1.07 -16.87
N GLU A 113 -19.48 2.16 -16.27
CA GLU A 113 -20.79 2.75 -16.52
C GLU A 113 -20.93 3.21 -17.98
N GLU A 114 -19.91 3.85 -18.54
CA GLU A 114 -19.89 4.27 -19.95
C GLU A 114 -19.90 3.07 -20.91
N ARG A 115 -19.23 1.97 -20.57
CA ARG A 115 -19.31 0.71 -21.34
C ARG A 115 -20.73 0.15 -21.32
N HIS A 116 -21.38 0.11 -20.16
CA HIS A 116 -22.77 -0.35 -20.06
C HIS A 116 -23.73 0.53 -20.85
N ARG A 117 -23.60 1.86 -20.75
CA ARG A 117 -24.40 2.83 -21.53
C ARG A 117 -24.23 2.60 -23.04
N THR A 118 -22.99 2.41 -23.49
CA THR A 118 -22.69 2.16 -24.91
C THR A 118 -23.30 0.85 -25.40
N VAL A 119 -23.19 -0.22 -24.62
CA VAL A 119 -23.79 -1.54 -24.95
C VAL A 119 -25.31 -1.44 -24.99
N GLN A 120 -25.93 -0.80 -24.01
CA GLN A 120 -27.39 -0.61 -23.98
C GLN A 120 -27.88 0.26 -25.15
N ALA A 121 -27.17 1.33 -25.49
CA ALA A 121 -27.51 2.18 -26.63
C ALA A 121 -27.44 1.40 -27.96
N ARG A 122 -26.42 0.55 -28.13
CA ARG A 122 -26.28 -0.33 -29.31
C ARG A 122 -27.41 -1.36 -29.37
N ALA A 123 -27.73 -2.00 -28.25
CA ALA A 123 -28.83 -2.98 -28.19
C ALA A 123 -30.19 -2.34 -28.54
N LYS A 124 -30.47 -1.14 -28.01
CA LYS A 124 -31.68 -0.38 -28.35
C LYS A 124 -31.74 -0.01 -29.82
N ALA A 125 -30.63 0.45 -30.40
CA ALA A 125 -30.55 0.79 -31.82
C ALA A 125 -30.79 -0.44 -32.72
N GLN A 126 -30.22 -1.60 -32.36
CA GLN A 126 -30.44 -2.85 -33.08
C GLN A 126 -31.90 -3.31 -33.00
N ALA A 127 -32.53 -3.23 -31.81
CA ALA A 127 -33.93 -3.57 -31.64
C ALA A 127 -34.84 -2.68 -32.49
N ALA A 128 -34.64 -1.36 -32.47
CA ALA A 128 -35.40 -0.41 -33.29
C ALA A 128 -35.24 -0.69 -34.80
N LEU A 129 -34.03 -1.05 -35.24
CA LEU A 129 -33.78 -1.39 -36.64
C LEU A 129 -34.50 -2.68 -37.04
N SER A 130 -34.46 -3.72 -36.19
CA SER A 130 -35.21 -4.96 -36.43
C SER A 130 -36.72 -4.74 -36.50
N GLU A 131 -37.26 -3.87 -35.64
CA GLU A 131 -38.67 -3.53 -35.64
C GLU A 131 -39.07 -2.76 -36.91
N SER A 132 -38.21 -1.84 -37.38
CA SER A 132 -38.45 -1.11 -38.63
C SER A 132 -38.44 -2.02 -39.85
N LEU A 133 -37.53 -3.01 -39.89
CA LEU A 133 -37.49 -4.01 -40.96
C LEU A 133 -38.73 -4.90 -40.95
N ALA A 134 -39.19 -5.33 -39.77
CA ALA A 134 -40.40 -6.12 -39.63
C ALA A 134 -41.64 -5.35 -40.13
N ARG A 135 -41.74 -4.05 -39.84
CA ARG A 135 -42.82 -3.19 -40.35
C ARG A 135 -42.83 -3.09 -41.87
N LEU A 136 -41.66 -2.96 -42.51
CA LEU A 136 -41.55 -2.91 -43.96
C LEU A 136 -41.99 -4.22 -44.64
N GLN A 137 -41.74 -5.37 -44.00
CA GLN A 137 -42.18 -6.67 -44.52
C GLN A 137 -43.68 -6.93 -44.40
N GLN A 138 -44.38 -6.25 -43.48
CA GLN A 138 -45.82 -6.39 -43.27
C GLN A 138 -46.66 -5.42 -44.10
N MET A 139 -46.03 -4.49 -44.84
CA MET A 139 -46.73 -3.57 -45.72
C MET A 139 -47.10 -4.28 -47.03
N PRO A 140 -48.38 -4.39 -47.40
CA PRO A 140 -48.79 -5.09 -48.61
C PRO A 140 -48.24 -4.37 -49.86
N PRO A 141 -47.86 -5.11 -50.92
CA PRO A 141 -47.53 -4.50 -52.20
C PRO A 141 -48.79 -3.86 -52.80
N ASP A 142 -48.67 -2.62 -53.28
CA ASP A 142 -49.68 -1.92 -54.08
C ASP A 142 -49.93 -2.62 -55.43
#